data_AF-J9DXC0-F1
#
_entry.id   AF-J9DXC0-F1
#
_cell.length_a   1.000
_cell.length_b   1.000
_cell.length_c   1.000
_cell.angle_alpha   90.00
_cell.angle_beta   90.00
_cell.angle_gamma   90.00
#
_symmetry.space_group_name_H-M   'P 1'
#
loop_
_entity.id
_entity.type
_entity.pdbx_description
1 polymer ?
#
loop_
_entity_poly.entity_id
_entity_poly.type
_entity_poly.pdbx_seq_one_letter_code
_entity_poly.pdbx_strand_id
1 'polypeptide(L)'
;ITSDIVDRYHADNVFYLEFRVKPCVSNELSPETFLRKMIQAIVVARDTRRYMTIKILIIVELENPIEVINEIVDLVMILGKTYRSRNLPDSDIIHGLEIAFSDSNKISMDQLQKIIDHIRRESQLIIVFNLAKINNSVDQLYDILLCRPDRLSNAEILSTFNKNQNKIDQRILTDRLISTKLPIGMLFERD
;
A
#
# COMPACT_ATOMS: atom_id res chain seq x y z
N ILE A 1 -4.57 -13.73 16.20
CA ILE A 1 -3.52 -12.97 15.46
C ILE A 1 -3.86 -11.49 15.39
N THR A 2 -4.82 -11.04 14.56
CA THR A 2 -5.10 -9.59 14.40
C THR A 2 -5.41 -8.90 15.72
N SER A 3 -6.32 -9.45 16.53
CA SER A 3 -6.66 -8.91 17.84
C SER A 3 -5.45 -8.82 18.78
N ASP A 4 -4.61 -9.88 18.82
CA ASP A 4 -3.42 -9.92 19.70
C ASP A 4 -2.38 -8.86 19.29
N ILE A 5 -2.22 -8.60 17.99
CA ILE A 5 -1.34 -7.54 17.50
C ILE A 5 -1.90 -6.16 17.90
N VAL A 6 -3.20 -5.96 17.75
CA VAL A 6 -3.86 -4.72 18.19
C VAL A 6 -3.66 -4.51 19.70
N ASP A 7 -3.84 -5.55 20.52
CA ASP A 7 -3.63 -5.48 21.97
C ASP A 7 -2.22 -5.06 22.35
N ARG A 8 -1.22 -5.64 21.67
CA ARG A 8 0.18 -5.29 21.90
C ARG A 8 0.45 -3.83 21.60
N TYR A 9 0.06 -3.34 20.43
CA TYR A 9 0.31 -1.94 20.06
C TYR A 9 -0.52 -0.95 20.88
N HIS A 10 -1.73 -1.33 21.29
CA HIS A 10 -2.53 -0.54 22.22
C HIS A 10 -1.83 -0.40 23.58
N ALA A 11 -1.24 -1.49 24.11
CA ALA A 11 -0.46 -1.45 25.35
C ALA A 11 0.79 -0.53 25.23
N ASP A 12 1.35 -0.40 24.03
CA ASP A 12 2.44 0.52 23.69
C ASP A 12 1.96 1.98 23.45
N ASN A 13 0.69 2.29 23.74
CA ASN A 13 0.05 3.60 23.52
C ASN A 13 0.04 4.06 22.05
N VAL A 14 -0.05 3.13 21.11
CA VAL A 14 -0.21 3.46 19.69
C VAL A 14 -1.65 3.89 19.41
N PHE A 15 -1.82 5.13 18.96
CA PHE A 15 -3.13 5.71 18.60
C PHE A 15 -3.53 5.47 17.14
N TYR A 16 -2.57 5.16 16.26
CA TYR A 16 -2.79 4.85 14.85
C TYR A 16 -1.94 3.65 14.44
N LEU A 17 -2.61 2.58 13.99
CA LEU A 17 -1.98 1.37 13.51
C LEU A 17 -2.45 1.06 12.09
N GLU A 18 -1.51 0.83 11.18
CA GLU A 18 -1.79 0.44 9.81
C GLU A 18 -1.17 -0.92 9.53
N PHE A 19 -2.01 -1.93 9.36
CA PHE A 19 -1.60 -3.26 8.97
C PHE A 19 -1.27 -3.28 7.48
N ARG A 20 -0.10 -3.79 7.11
CA ARG A 20 0.22 -4.13 5.73
C ARG A 20 0.04 -5.62 5.55
N VAL A 21 -0.80 -6.01 4.61
CA VAL A 21 -1.28 -7.38 4.54
C VAL A 21 -1.27 -7.89 3.12
N LYS A 22 -0.62 -9.03 2.90
CA LYS A 22 -0.81 -9.86 1.72
C LYS A 22 -2.01 -10.78 1.98
N PRO A 23 -3.11 -10.69 1.22
CA PRO A 23 -4.25 -11.58 1.40
C PRO A 23 -3.78 -13.04 1.27
N CYS A 24 -4.12 -13.87 2.25
CA CYS A 24 -3.74 -15.28 2.21
C CYS A 24 -4.54 -15.98 1.11
N VAL A 25 -3.83 -16.68 0.21
CA VAL A 25 -4.43 -17.60 -0.76
C VAL A 25 -4.12 -19.00 -0.28
N SER A 26 -5.15 -19.74 0.15
CA SER A 26 -5.04 -21.16 0.45
C SER A 26 -6.31 -21.88 0.00
N ASN A 27 -6.25 -23.22 -0.05
CA ASN A 27 -7.42 -24.03 -0.43
C ASN A 27 -8.62 -23.84 0.51
N GLU A 28 -8.38 -23.38 1.75
CA GLU A 28 -9.40 -23.26 2.79
C GLU A 28 -9.85 -21.80 3.01
N LEU A 29 -9.10 -20.83 2.48
CA LEU A 29 -9.33 -19.43 2.75
C LEU A 29 -9.12 -18.59 1.49
N SER A 30 -10.22 -18.04 0.97
CA SER A 30 -10.17 -17.07 -0.12
C SER A 30 -9.67 -15.71 0.38
N PRO A 31 -9.04 -14.90 -0.49
CA PRO A 31 -8.66 -13.52 -0.17
C PRO A 31 -9.82 -12.70 0.40
N GLU A 32 -11.02 -12.84 -0.16
CA GLU A 32 -12.21 -12.17 0.34
C GLU A 32 -12.55 -12.57 1.78
N THR A 33 -12.58 -13.88 2.06
CA THR A 33 -12.92 -14.38 3.40
C THR A 33 -11.87 -13.92 4.41
N PHE A 34 -10.59 -13.99 4.03
CA PHE A 34 -9.48 -13.48 4.85
C PHE A 34 -9.66 -12.00 5.20
N LEU A 35 -9.90 -11.13 4.21
CA LEU A 35 -10.08 -9.70 4.46
C LEU A 35 -11.33 -9.38 5.28
N ARG A 36 -12.46 -10.06 5.01
CA ARG A 36 -13.68 -9.89 5.81
C ARG A 36 -13.46 -10.28 7.27
N LYS A 37 -12.71 -11.35 7.54
CA LYS A 37 -12.36 -11.76 8.91
C LYS A 37 -11.45 -10.75 9.59
N MET A 38 -10.48 -10.17 8.87
CA MET A 38 -9.65 -9.09 9.41
C MET A 38 -10.45 -7.83 9.73
N ILE A 39 -11.32 -7.40 8.81
CA ILE A 39 -12.24 -6.27 9.04
C ILE A 39 -13.07 -6.52 10.29
N GLN A 40 -13.71 -7.70 10.39
CA GLN A 40 -14.52 -8.07 11.56
C GLN A 40 -13.72 -8.00 12.87
N ALA A 41 -12.48 -8.50 12.88
CA ALA A 41 -11.61 -8.42 14.05
C ALA A 41 -11.28 -6.96 14.43
N ILE A 42 -11.05 -6.09 13.45
CA ILE A 42 -10.78 -4.66 13.68
C ILE A 42 -12.02 -3.94 14.21
N VAL A 43 -13.22 -4.25 13.69
CA VAL A 43 -14.47 -3.68 14.18
C VAL A 43 -14.65 -3.98 15.67
N VAL A 44 -14.57 -5.27 16.05
CA VAL A 44 -14.61 -5.69 17.45
C VAL A 44 -13.52 -5.01 18.27
N ALA A 45 -12.34 -4.78 17.68
CA ALA A 45 -11.25 -4.14 18.37
C ALA A 45 -11.47 -2.65 18.65
N ARG A 46 -12.06 -1.92 17.70
CA ARG A 46 -12.43 -0.51 17.85
C ARG A 46 -13.48 -0.32 18.95
N ASP A 47 -14.43 -1.24 19.05
CA ASP A 47 -15.49 -1.18 20.07
C ASP A 47 -14.95 -1.34 21.50
N THR A 48 -13.85 -2.08 21.65
CA THR A 48 -13.25 -2.41 22.94
C THR A 48 -12.08 -1.49 23.32
N ARG A 49 -11.42 -0.87 22.34
CA ARG A 49 -10.20 -0.05 22.53
C ARG A 49 -10.47 1.38 22.07
N ARG A 50 -10.98 2.19 22.98
CA ARG A 50 -11.29 3.60 22.71
C ARG A 50 -10.01 4.34 22.30
N TYR A 51 -10.12 5.21 21.30
CA TYR A 51 -9.05 6.10 20.80
C TYR A 51 -7.95 5.49 19.93
N MET A 52 -8.04 4.22 19.54
CA MET A 52 -7.12 3.63 18.55
C MET A 52 -7.76 3.60 17.16
N THR A 53 -7.08 4.19 16.17
CA THR A 53 -7.45 4.08 14.76
C THR A 53 -6.67 2.94 14.14
N ILE A 54 -7.39 2.01 13.50
CA ILE A 54 -6.79 0.82 12.88
C ILE A 54 -7.18 0.80 11.41
N LYS A 55 -6.19 0.63 10.54
CA LYS A 55 -6.31 0.64 9.08
C LYS A 55 -5.60 -0.57 8.47
N ILE A 56 -5.98 -0.92 7.25
CA ILE A 56 -5.37 -1.96 6.43
C ILE A 56 -4.88 -1.38 5.10
N LEU A 57 -3.65 -1.69 4.74
CA LEU A 57 -3.12 -1.60 3.39
C LEU A 57 -2.91 -2.99 2.82
N ILE A 58 -3.47 -3.21 1.64
CA ILE A 58 -3.37 -4.49 0.94
C ILE A 58 -2.15 -4.47 0.02
N ILE A 59 -1.26 -5.43 0.21
CA ILE A 59 -0.07 -5.60 -0.62
C ILE A 59 -0.48 -6.26 -1.94
N VAL A 60 -0.14 -5.60 -3.04
CA VAL A 60 -0.27 -6.11 -4.41
C VAL A 60 1.12 -6.33 -4.96
N GLU A 61 1.50 -7.59 -5.15
CA GLU A 61 2.81 -7.93 -5.70
C GLU A 61 2.74 -8.02 -7.22
N LEU A 62 3.64 -7.29 -7.87
CA LEU A 62 3.69 -7.22 -9.33
C LEU A 62 4.29 -8.49 -9.97
N GLU A 63 4.80 -9.44 -9.18
CA GLU A 63 5.20 -10.78 -9.66
C GLU A 63 4.00 -11.68 -10.01
N ASN A 64 2.79 -11.28 -9.59
CA ASN A 64 1.57 -12.01 -9.90
C ASN A 64 1.04 -11.67 -11.30
N PRO A 65 0.35 -12.61 -11.96
CA PRO A 65 -0.35 -12.31 -13.22
C PRO A 65 -1.34 -11.16 -13.07
N ILE A 66 -1.62 -10.45 -14.16
CA ILE A 66 -2.51 -9.29 -14.14
C ILE A 66 -3.92 -9.63 -13.67
N GLU A 67 -4.37 -10.86 -13.93
CA GLU A 67 -5.67 -11.37 -13.48
C GLU A 67 -5.75 -11.39 -11.96
N VAL A 68 -4.73 -11.93 -11.28
CA VAL A 68 -4.64 -11.98 -9.82
C VAL A 68 -4.53 -10.57 -9.23
N ILE A 69 -3.76 -9.69 -9.87
CA ILE A 69 -3.65 -8.29 -9.46
C ILE A 69 -5.02 -7.61 -9.52
N ASN A 70 -5.75 -7.78 -10.63
CA ASN A 70 -7.08 -7.20 -10.80
C ASN A 70 -8.08 -7.78 -9.79
N GLU A 71 -8.05 -9.07 -9.50
CA GLU A 71 -8.90 -9.68 -8.46
C GLU A 71 -8.67 -9.05 -7.08
N ILE A 72 -7.41 -8.81 -6.70
CA ILE A 72 -7.09 -8.14 -5.43
C ILE A 72 -7.55 -6.67 -5.44
N VAL A 73 -7.32 -5.96 -6.55
CA VAL A 73 -7.76 -4.56 -6.71
C VAL A 73 -9.28 -4.47 -6.63
N ASP A 74 -10.02 -5.33 -7.34
CA ASP A 74 -11.48 -5.37 -7.32
C ASP A 74 -12.01 -5.64 -5.92
N LEU A 75 -11.39 -6.58 -5.19
CA LEU A 75 -11.77 -6.87 -3.81
C LEU A 75 -11.55 -5.66 -2.89
N VAL A 76 -10.44 -4.94 -3.06
CA VAL A 76 -10.15 -3.71 -2.32
C VAL A 76 -11.12 -2.59 -2.69
N MET A 77 -11.53 -2.50 -3.96
CA MET A 77 -12.55 -1.55 -4.41
C MET A 77 -13.94 -1.90 -3.87
N ILE A 78 -14.25 -3.18 -3.65
CA ILE A 78 -15.52 -3.61 -3.03
C ILE A 78 -15.55 -3.29 -1.54
N LEU A 79 -14.44 -3.56 -0.83
CA LEU A 79 -14.39 -3.52 0.63
C LEU A 79 -13.88 -2.18 1.20
N GLY A 80 -13.15 -1.40 0.41
CA GLY A 80 -12.52 -0.15 0.84
C GLY A 80 -13.34 1.10 0.55
N LYS A 81 -12.70 2.26 0.78
CA LYS A 81 -13.34 3.57 0.72
C LYS A 81 -13.43 4.10 -0.71
N THR A 82 -14.46 3.68 -1.45
CA THR A 82 -14.78 4.22 -2.78
C THR A 82 -15.72 5.41 -2.69
N TYR A 83 -15.87 6.18 -3.78
CA TYR A 83 -16.86 7.26 -3.81
C TYR A 83 -18.30 6.74 -3.62
N ARG A 84 -18.56 5.47 -3.97
CA ARG A 84 -19.87 4.81 -3.79
C ARG A 84 -20.06 4.27 -2.37
N SER A 85 -19.00 3.74 -1.74
CA SER A 85 -19.05 3.10 -0.42
C SER A 85 -18.64 4.03 0.74
N ARG A 86 -18.21 5.27 0.49
CA ARG A 86 -17.63 6.19 1.50
C ARG A 86 -18.45 6.44 2.77
N ASN A 87 -19.75 6.17 2.73
CA ASN A 87 -20.68 6.37 3.84
C ASN A 87 -21.08 5.04 4.52
N LEU A 88 -20.57 3.90 4.03
CA LEU A 88 -20.81 2.62 4.65
C LEU A 88 -19.93 2.48 5.90
N PRO A 89 -20.46 1.85 6.97
CA PRO A 89 -19.65 1.47 8.11
C PRO A 89 -18.46 0.62 7.63
N ASP A 90 -17.33 0.79 8.28
CA ASP A 90 -16.12 -0.02 8.07
C ASP A 90 -15.42 0.14 6.70
N SER A 91 -16.02 0.86 5.76
CA SER A 91 -15.39 1.19 4.46
C SER A 91 -14.07 1.94 4.62
N ASP A 92 -13.86 2.60 5.75
CA ASP A 92 -12.65 3.31 6.08
C ASP A 92 -11.53 2.40 6.61
N ILE A 93 -11.80 1.13 6.93
CA ILE A 93 -10.81 0.20 7.50
C ILE A 93 -9.79 -0.20 6.43
N ILE A 94 -10.22 -0.58 5.22
CA ILE A 94 -9.29 -0.73 4.10
C ILE A 94 -8.96 0.65 3.57
N HIS A 95 -7.73 1.07 3.87
CA HIS A 95 -7.25 2.41 3.59
C HIS A 95 -6.66 2.55 2.19
N GLY A 96 -6.14 1.45 1.62
CA GLY A 96 -5.44 1.52 0.35
C GLY A 96 -4.66 0.29 -0.03
N LEU A 97 -3.76 0.49 -0.99
CA LEU A 97 -2.92 -0.52 -1.62
C LEU A 97 -1.45 -0.17 -1.42
N GLU A 98 -0.62 -1.19 -1.20
CA GLU A 98 0.83 -1.10 -1.31
C GLU A 98 1.29 -1.93 -2.50
N ILE A 99 1.86 -1.27 -3.51
CA ILE A 99 2.39 -1.89 -4.71
C ILE A 99 3.82 -2.36 -4.42
N ALA A 100 4.02 -3.67 -4.44
CA ALA A 100 5.31 -4.31 -4.19
C ALA A 100 5.94 -4.79 -5.50
N PHE A 101 7.13 -4.27 -5.80
CA PHE A 101 7.92 -4.71 -6.94
C PHE A 101 8.66 -6.02 -6.64
N SER A 102 9.07 -6.69 -7.71
CA SER A 102 9.95 -7.85 -7.71
C SER A 102 10.96 -7.74 -8.87
N ASP A 103 11.92 -8.66 -8.89
CA ASP A 103 12.87 -8.80 -9.99
C ASP A 103 12.21 -9.25 -11.31
N SER A 104 10.98 -9.80 -11.24
CA SER A 104 10.26 -10.41 -12.35
C SER A 104 8.80 -9.94 -12.44
N ASN A 105 8.60 -8.62 -12.42
CA ASN A 105 7.27 -8.02 -12.57
C ASN A 105 6.58 -8.51 -13.85
N LYS A 106 5.35 -9.01 -13.72
CA LYS A 106 4.54 -9.57 -14.81
C LYS A 106 3.66 -8.54 -15.52
N ILE A 107 3.66 -7.29 -15.06
CA ILE A 107 2.94 -6.19 -15.72
C ILE A 107 3.90 -5.03 -16.04
N SER A 108 3.61 -4.32 -17.13
CA SER A 108 4.34 -3.11 -17.51
C SER A 108 3.91 -1.90 -16.68
N MET A 109 4.73 -0.86 -16.65
CA MET A 109 4.38 0.41 -15.99
C MET A 109 3.13 1.07 -16.62
N ASP A 110 2.90 0.91 -17.93
CA ASP A 110 1.67 1.39 -18.60
C ASP A 110 0.41 0.66 -18.10
N GLN A 111 0.50 -0.66 -17.92
CA GLN A 111 -0.61 -1.44 -17.34
C GLN A 111 -0.86 -1.04 -15.88
N LEU A 112 0.21 -0.88 -15.09
CA LEU A 112 0.10 -0.42 -13.71
C LEU A 112 -0.55 0.97 -13.63
N GLN A 113 -0.12 1.91 -14.47
CA GLN A 113 -0.70 3.26 -14.53
C GLN A 113 -2.21 3.22 -14.81
N LYS A 114 -2.66 2.35 -15.73
CA LYS A 114 -4.10 2.18 -16.03
C LYS A 114 -4.89 1.69 -14.82
N ILE A 115 -4.34 0.75 -14.05
CA ILE A 115 -4.94 0.24 -12.81
C ILE A 115 -5.01 1.36 -11.76
N ILE A 116 -3.91 2.08 -11.56
CA ILE A 116 -3.84 3.20 -10.61
C ILE A 116 -4.82 4.32 -10.97
N ASP A 117 -4.90 4.70 -12.25
CA ASP A 117 -5.82 5.73 -12.72
C ASP A 117 -7.28 5.31 -12.50
N HIS A 118 -7.60 4.02 -12.69
CA HIS A 118 -8.92 3.50 -12.38
C HIS A 118 -9.25 3.63 -10.90
N ILE A 119 -8.35 3.19 -10.01
CA ILE A 119 -8.52 3.28 -8.55
C ILE A 119 -8.73 4.74 -8.13
N ARG A 120 -7.92 5.67 -8.65
CA ARG A 120 -8.01 7.10 -8.30
C ARG A 120 -9.31 7.75 -8.79
N ARG A 121 -9.84 7.33 -9.94
CA ARG A 121 -11.12 7.84 -10.46
C ARG A 121 -12.32 7.39 -9.62
N GLU A 122 -12.25 6.19 -9.05
CA GLU A 122 -13.41 5.57 -8.40
C GLU A 122 -13.32 5.59 -6.86
N SER A 123 -12.17 5.93 -6.27
CA SER A 123 -11.95 5.81 -4.83
C SER A 123 -11.12 6.92 -4.17
N GLN A 124 -11.11 6.87 -2.84
CA GLN A 124 -10.23 7.65 -1.97
C GLN A 124 -9.13 6.78 -1.34
N LEU A 125 -8.84 5.63 -1.95
CA LEU A 125 -7.81 4.72 -1.47
C LEU A 125 -6.43 5.35 -1.64
N ILE A 126 -5.59 5.20 -0.61
CA ILE A 126 -4.19 5.60 -0.73
C ILE A 126 -3.42 4.56 -1.52
N ILE A 127 -2.43 5.02 -2.30
CA ILE A 127 -1.56 4.17 -3.09
C ILE A 127 -0.13 4.39 -2.63
N VAL A 128 0.46 3.32 -2.10
CA VAL A 128 1.82 3.30 -1.58
C VAL A 128 2.68 2.48 -2.53
N PHE A 129 3.88 2.96 -2.86
CA PHE A 129 4.84 2.20 -3.68
C PHE A 129 6.00 1.74 -2.79
N ASN A 130 6.23 0.43 -2.75
CA ASN A 130 7.32 -0.19 -2.00
C ASN A 130 8.57 -0.33 -2.87
N LEU A 131 9.62 0.42 -2.55
CA LEU A 131 10.80 0.52 -3.39
C LEU A 131 11.90 -0.49 -3.04
N ALA A 132 11.64 -1.45 -2.14
CA ALA A 132 12.66 -2.40 -1.68
C ALA A 132 13.29 -3.23 -2.80
N LYS A 133 12.52 -3.52 -3.86
CA LYS A 133 12.93 -4.36 -5.00
C LYS A 133 12.74 -3.66 -6.35
N ILE A 134 12.81 -2.33 -6.38
CA ILE A 134 12.89 -1.66 -7.69
C ILE A 134 14.29 -1.84 -8.25
N ASN A 135 14.38 -1.94 -9.57
CA ASN A 135 15.66 -1.88 -10.23
C ASN A 135 16.23 -0.47 -10.00
N ASN A 136 17.54 -0.34 -9.85
CA ASN A 136 18.23 0.94 -9.61
C ASN A 136 18.26 1.82 -10.89
N SER A 137 17.12 1.88 -11.60
CA SER A 137 16.87 2.65 -12.81
C SER A 137 16.09 3.91 -12.45
N VAL A 138 16.60 5.06 -12.89
CA VAL A 138 15.92 6.35 -12.71
C VAL A 138 14.64 6.42 -13.51
N ASP A 139 14.58 5.78 -14.68
CA ASP A 139 13.38 5.74 -15.51
C ASP A 139 12.22 5.06 -14.76
N GLN A 140 12.50 3.93 -14.11
CA GLN A 140 11.49 3.24 -13.31
C GLN A 140 11.01 4.10 -12.14
N LEU A 141 11.92 4.80 -11.43
CA LEU A 141 11.53 5.71 -10.36
C LEU A 141 10.70 6.89 -10.89
N TYR A 142 11.05 7.43 -12.05
CA TYR A 142 10.29 8.51 -12.68
C TYR A 142 8.88 8.06 -13.06
N ASP A 143 8.73 6.86 -13.63
CA ASP A 143 7.44 6.24 -13.96
C ASP A 143 6.59 6.01 -12.70
N ILE A 144 7.21 5.56 -11.61
CA ILE A 144 6.55 5.46 -10.30
C ILE A 144 6.04 6.83 -9.85
N LEU A 145 6.85 7.89 -9.95
CA LEU A 145 6.41 9.23 -9.55
C LEU A 145 5.33 9.81 -10.49
N LEU A 146 5.25 9.36 -11.75
CA LEU A 146 4.13 9.67 -12.66
C LEU A 146 2.82 9.02 -12.24
N CYS A 147 2.87 7.86 -11.57
CA CYS A 147 1.70 7.23 -10.94
C CYS A 147 1.15 8.04 -9.75
N ARG A 148 1.84 9.13 -9.35
CA ARG A 148 1.49 10.03 -8.24
C ARG A 148 1.19 9.26 -6.95
N PRO A 149 2.12 8.46 -6.41
CA PRO A 149 1.89 7.75 -5.16
C PRO A 149 1.53 8.73 -4.02
N ASP A 150 0.76 8.26 -3.05
CA ASP A 150 0.46 9.00 -1.82
C ASP A 150 1.59 8.86 -0.80
N ARG A 151 2.39 7.79 -0.89
CA ARG A 151 3.54 7.51 -0.02
C ARG A 151 4.53 6.56 -0.72
N LEU A 152 5.81 6.65 -0.37
CA LEU A 152 6.82 5.64 -0.69
C LEU A 152 7.16 4.84 0.57
N SER A 153 7.38 3.53 0.43
CA SER A 153 7.93 2.67 1.49
C SER A 153 9.26 2.07 1.06
N ASN A 154 10.14 1.78 2.03
CA ASN A 154 11.46 1.15 1.80
C ASN A 154 12.24 1.86 0.69
N ALA A 155 12.37 3.18 0.84
CA ALA A 155 12.93 4.07 -0.16
C ALA A 155 14.43 4.33 0.04
N GLU A 156 15.16 3.41 0.68
CA GLU A 156 16.61 3.53 0.92
C GLU A 156 17.38 3.74 -0.38
N ILE A 157 16.86 3.18 -1.49
CA ILE A 157 17.42 3.34 -2.83
C ILE A 157 17.53 4.81 -3.27
N LEU A 158 16.67 5.71 -2.76
CA LEU A 158 16.76 7.16 -3.04
C LEU A 158 18.09 7.75 -2.58
N SER A 159 18.69 7.21 -1.51
CA SER A 159 20.02 7.63 -1.04
C SER A 159 21.15 7.17 -1.98
N THR A 160 20.96 6.03 -2.65
CA THR A 160 21.91 5.43 -3.59
C THR A 160 21.87 6.12 -4.95
N PHE A 161 20.68 6.49 -5.42
CA PHE A 161 20.51 7.27 -6.66
C PHE A 161 21.28 8.59 -6.62
N ASN A 162 21.38 9.22 -5.45
CA ASN A 162 22.14 10.45 -5.24
C ASN A 162 23.66 10.32 -5.46
N LYS A 163 24.23 9.10 -5.52
CA LYS A 163 25.68 8.91 -5.65
C LYS A 163 26.13 8.51 -7.06
N ASN A 164 25.28 7.82 -7.82
CA ASN A 164 25.70 7.06 -9.01
C ASN A 164 25.13 7.56 -10.34
N GLN A 165 24.46 8.72 -10.37
CA GLN A 165 23.66 9.18 -11.52
C GLN A 165 24.05 10.58 -12.01
N ASN A 166 23.55 10.94 -13.20
CA ASN A 166 23.68 12.27 -13.78
C ASN A 166 23.07 13.33 -12.84
N LYS A 167 23.81 14.43 -12.60
CA LYS A 167 23.41 15.49 -11.66
C LYS A 167 22.07 16.15 -12.02
N ILE A 168 21.71 16.16 -13.32
CA ILE A 168 20.46 16.74 -13.79
C ILE A 168 19.27 15.90 -13.34
N ASP A 169 19.31 14.59 -13.59
CA ASP A 169 18.23 13.67 -13.25
C ASP A 169 18.02 13.55 -11.74
N GLN A 170 19.12 13.55 -10.98
CA GLN A 170 19.07 13.61 -9.51
C GLN A 170 18.35 14.86 -9.01
N ARG A 171 18.64 16.01 -9.60
CA ARG A 171 18.02 17.28 -9.20
C ARG A 171 16.52 17.28 -9.50
N ILE A 172 16.13 16.83 -10.68
CA ILE A 172 14.72 16.74 -11.08
C ILE A 172 13.94 15.82 -10.13
N LEU A 173 14.50 14.64 -9.81
CA LEU A 173 13.87 13.69 -8.88
C LEU A 173 13.75 14.26 -7.47
N THR A 174 14.82 14.88 -6.97
CA THR A 174 14.84 15.48 -5.63
C THR A 174 13.84 16.63 -5.53
N ASP A 175 13.83 17.53 -6.52
CA ASP A 175 12.89 18.65 -6.58
C ASP A 175 11.44 18.14 -6.66
N ARG A 176 11.19 17.04 -7.38
CA ARG A 176 9.87 16.41 -7.46
C ARG A 176 9.44 15.77 -6.14
N LEU A 177 10.32 15.04 -5.46
CA LEU A 177 10.04 14.45 -4.15
C LEU A 177 9.76 15.53 -3.08
N ILE A 178 10.56 16.61 -3.08
CA ILE A 178 10.40 17.72 -2.13
C ILE A 178 9.12 18.52 -2.44
N SER A 179 8.86 18.86 -3.70
CA SER A 179 7.68 19.65 -4.09
C SER A 179 6.37 18.90 -3.84
N THR A 180 6.36 17.58 -4.02
CA THR A 180 5.18 16.75 -3.72
C THR A 180 5.00 16.49 -2.22
N LYS A 181 6.00 16.82 -1.38
CA LYS A 181 6.02 16.50 0.06
C LYS A 181 5.68 15.03 0.32
N LEU A 182 6.15 14.15 -0.57
CA LEU A 182 5.79 12.75 -0.58
C LEU A 182 6.32 12.06 0.69
N PRO A 183 5.45 11.54 1.57
CA PRO A 183 5.90 10.86 2.78
C PRO A 183 6.73 9.61 2.43
N ILE A 184 7.77 9.36 3.22
CA ILE A 184 8.59 8.14 3.14
C ILE A 184 8.36 7.34 4.42
N GLY A 185 7.80 6.15 4.30
CA GLY A 185 7.61 5.22 5.41
C GLY A 185 8.74 4.21 5.49
N MET A 186 9.43 4.15 6.63
CA MET A 186 10.35 3.05 6.93
C MET A 186 9.59 1.92 7.61
N LEU A 187 9.79 0.69 7.15
CA LEU A 187 9.29 -0.50 7.85
C LEU A 187 10.26 -0.84 8.98
N PHE A 188 9.72 -0.93 10.19
CA PHE A 188 10.45 -1.51 11.32
C PHE A 188 9.97 -2.94 11.49
N GLU A 189 10.77 -3.90 11.06
CA GLU A 189 10.66 -5.26 11.56
C GLU A 189 11.33 -5.26 12.94
N ARG A 190 10.56 -5.57 13.99
CA ARG A 190 11.15 -5.87 15.31
C ARG A 190 11.36 -7.37 15.36
N ASP A 191 12.62 -7.77 15.53
CA ASP A 191 13.06 -9.15 15.81
C ASP A 191 12.36 -9.76 17.04
#